data_AF-A0AAE6MAL7-F1
#
_entry.id   AF-A0AAE6MAL7-F1
#
_cell.length_a   1.000
_cell.length_b   1.000
_cell.length_c   1.000
_cell.angle_alpha   90.00
_cell.angle_beta   90.00
_cell.angle_gamma   90.00
#
_symmetry.space_group_name_H-M   'P 1'
#
loop_
_entity.id
_entity.type
_entity.pdbx_description
1 polymer ?
#
loop_
_entity_poly.entity_id
_entity_poly.type
_entity_poly.pdbx_seq_one_letter_code
_entity_poly.pdbx_strand_id
1 'polypeptide(L)' 'MKQIILTIASKDYTIRLEDEFAEAFGEDIKNLLQDKYQFGVKDLLTAFIQKCHEAYIQKEQMDKLLGDLDKTLK' A
#
# COMPACT_ATOMS: atom_id res chain seq x y z
N MET A 1 -6.56 11.00 -14.38
CA MET A 1 -7.22 10.76 -13.07
C MET A 1 -8.21 9.60 -13.17
N LYS A 2 -7.92 8.50 -12.47
CA LYS A 2 -8.77 7.31 -12.35
C LYS A 2 -9.58 7.34 -11.05
N GLN A 3 -10.75 6.71 -11.09
CA GLN A 3 -11.63 6.55 -9.94
C GLN A 3 -11.64 5.09 -9.49
N ILE A 4 -11.51 4.87 -8.19
CA ILE A 4 -11.61 3.55 -7.57
C ILE A 4 -12.67 3.63 -6.47
N ILE A 5 -13.54 2.63 -6.45
CA ILE A 5 -14.62 2.53 -5.45
C ILE A 5 -14.24 1.43 -4.47
N LEU A 6 -14.22 1.76 -3.18
CA LEU A 6 -14.03 0.81 -2.09
C LEU A 6 -15.24 0.80 -1.18
N THR A 7 -15.72 -0.39 -0.84
CA THR A 7 -16.80 -0.56 0.14
C THR A 7 -16.22 -0.92 1.50
N ILE A 8 -16.38 -0.05 2.48
CA ILE A 8 -15.88 -0.23 3.86
C ILE A 8 -17.07 -0.20 4.81
N ALA A 9 -17.28 -1.29 5.56
CA ALA A 9 -18.37 -1.40 6.54
C ALA A 9 -19.73 -0.97 5.95
N SER A 10 -20.04 -1.48 4.75
CA SER A 10 -21.26 -1.20 3.99
C SER A 10 -21.45 0.27 3.55
N LYS A 11 -20.35 1.04 3.48
CA LYS A 11 -20.32 2.38 2.90
C LYS A 11 -19.36 2.42 1.73
N ASP A 12 -19.76 3.07 0.64
CA ASP A 12 -18.93 3.21 -0.54
C ASP A 12 -18.13 4.51 -0.48
N TYR A 13 -16.84 4.42 -0.83
CA TYR A 13 -15.91 5.53 -0.88
C TYR A 13 -15.34 5.61 -2.28
N THR A 14 -15.47 6.78 -2.91
CA THR A 14 -14.85 7.07 -4.20
C THR A 14 -13.50 7.75 -3.98
N ILE A 15 -12.43 7.08 -4.40
CA ILE A 15 -11.06 7.60 -4.35
C ILE A 15 -10.68 8.05 -5.76
N ARG A 16 -10.09 9.24 -5.86
CA ARG A 16 -9.60 9.79 -7.13
C ARG A 16 -8.08 9.84 -7.07
N LEU A 17 -7.43 9.19 -8.02
CA LEU A 17 -5.97 9.04 -8.07
C LEU A 17 -5.45 9.46 -9.45
N GLU A 18 -4.19 9.89 -9.48
CA GLU A 18 -3.46 10.09 -10.74
C GLU A 18 -3.21 8.76 -11.45
N ASP A 19 -3.07 8.79 -12.78
CA ASP A 19 -3.20 7.57 -13.60
C ASP A 19 -2.10 6.53 -13.34
N GLU A 20 -0.85 6.96 -13.14
CA GLU A 20 0.28 6.06 -12.82
C GLU A 20 0.10 5.41 -11.44
N PHE A 21 -0.26 6.20 -10.43
CA PHE A 21 -0.45 5.69 -9.07
C PHE A 21 -1.70 4.82 -8.96
N ALA A 22 -2.74 5.12 -9.73
CA ALA A 22 -3.99 4.36 -9.71
C ALA A 22 -3.81 2.91 -10.17
N GLU A 23 -2.89 2.64 -11.10
CA GLU A 23 -2.59 1.26 -11.55
C GLU A 23 -1.91 0.48 -10.43
N ALA A 24 -0.82 1.02 -9.87
CA ALA A 24 -0.11 0.39 -8.76
C ALA A 24 -1.03 0.18 -7.54
N PHE A 25 -1.81 1.20 -7.17
CA PHE A 25 -2.76 1.10 -6.07
C PHE A 25 -3.86 0.06 -6.33
N GLY A 26 -4.35 -0.04 -7.56
CA GLY A 26 -5.35 -1.03 -7.95
C GLY A 26 -4.83 -2.46 -7.77
N GLU A 27 -3.60 -2.73 -8.18
CA GLU A 27 -2.94 -4.03 -7.96
C GLU A 27 -2.73 -4.33 -6.48
N ASP A 28 -2.21 -3.37 -5.70
CA ASP A 28 -2.01 -3.51 -4.26
C ASP A 28 -3.33 -3.82 -3.54
N ILE A 29 -4.39 -3.08 -3.84
CA ILE A 29 -5.73 -3.29 -3.27
C ILE A 29 -6.25 -4.67 -3.65
N LYS A 30 -6.11 -5.08 -4.91
CA LYS A 30 -6.58 -6.39 -5.38
C LYS A 30 -5.89 -7.53 -4.64
N ASN A 31 -4.57 -7.41 -4.45
CA ASN A 31 -3.76 -8.39 -3.72
C ASN A 31 -4.11 -8.42 -2.23
N LEU A 32 -4.21 -7.25 -1.61
CA LEU A 32 -4.60 -7.09 -0.21
C LEU A 32 -5.99 -7.69 0.07
N LEU A 33 -6.92 -7.48 -0.86
CA LEU A 33 -8.32 -7.85 -0.69
C LEU A 33 -8.71 -9.20 -1.30
N GLN A 34 -7.76 -9.93 -1.91
CA GLN A 34 -8.04 -11.20 -2.60
C GLN A 34 -9.23 -11.08 -3.56
N ASP A 35 -9.22 -10.07 -4.44
CA ASP A 35 -10.30 -9.73 -5.38
C ASP A 35 -11.63 -9.25 -4.75
N LYS A 36 -11.71 -9.06 -3.43
CA LYS A 36 -12.93 -8.58 -2.75
C LYS A 36 -12.89 -7.09 -2.45
N TYR A 37 -13.50 -6.25 -3.28
CA TYR A 37 -13.58 -4.78 -3.05
C TYR A 37 -14.47 -4.33 -1.86
N GLN A 38 -14.75 -5.23 -0.91
CA GLN A 38 -15.56 -5.00 0.27
C GLN A 38 -14.84 -5.53 1.52
N PHE A 39 -14.70 -4.68 2.53
CA PHE A 39 -14.04 -5.07 3.78
C PHE A 39 -14.67 -4.49 5.03
N GLY A 40 -14.52 -5.20 6.15
CA GLY A 40 -14.92 -4.73 7.47
C GLY A 40 -13.88 -3.81 8.10
N VAL A 41 -14.23 -3.12 9.19
CA VAL A 41 -13.31 -2.22 9.90
C VAL A 41 -12.04 -2.95 10.39
N LYS A 42 -12.17 -4.23 10.77
CA LYS A 42 -11.05 -5.07 11.21
C LYS A 42 -10.03 -5.32 10.09
N ASP A 43 -10.53 -5.58 8.89
CA ASP A 43 -9.69 -5.82 7.71
C ASP A 43 -8.93 -4.55 7.34
N LEU A 44 -9.59 -3.38 7.41
CA LEU A 44 -8.95 -2.08 7.22
C LEU A 44 -7.81 -1.85 8.22
N LEU A 45 -8.05 -2.12 9.50
CA LEU A 45 -7.04 -1.96 10.55
C LEU A 45 -5.86 -2.91 10.31
N THR A 46 -6.13 -4.14 9.89
CA THR A 46 -5.10 -5.13 9.57
C THR A 46 -4.24 -4.67 8.38
N ALA A 47 -4.88 -4.21 7.31
CA ALA A 47 -4.21 -3.65 6.15
C ALA A 47 -3.35 -2.43 6.50
N PHE A 48 -3.85 -1.54 7.36
CA PHE A 48 -3.10 -0.39 7.83
C PHE A 48 -1.84 -0.80 8.61
N ILE A 49 -1.96 -1.75 9.55
CA ILE A 49 -0.81 -2.27 10.31
C ILE A 49 0.21 -2.91 9.39
N GLN A 50 -0.23 -3.70 8.40
CA GLN A 50 0.66 -4.30 7.40
C GLN A 50 1.41 -3.22 6.62
N LYS A 51 0.72 -2.18 6.13
CA LYS A 51 1.36 -1.09 5.39
C LYS A 51 2.39 -0.33 6.24
N CYS A 52 2.11 -0.11 7.52
CA CYS A 52 3.07 0.51 8.45
C CYS A 52 4.33 -0.35 8.62
N HIS A 53 4.17 -1.67 8.74
CA HIS A 53 5.28 -2.60 8.88
C HIS A 53 6.12 -2.70 7.60
N GLU A 54 5.47 -2.76 6.42
CA GLU A 54 6.16 -2.73 5.12
C GLU A 54 6.99 -1.45 4.95
N ALA A 55 6.41 -0.30 5.28
CA ALA A 55 7.12 0.98 5.20
C ALA A 55 8.34 1.03 6.15
N TYR A 56 8.20 0.46 7.36
CA TYR A 56 9.32 0.33 8.29
C TYR A 56 10.45 -0.53 7.71
N ILE A 57 10.13 -1.73 7.18
CA ILE A 57 11.13 -2.63 6.58
C ILE A 57 11.79 -1.98 5.37
N GLN A 58 11.03 -1.34 4.48
CA GLN A 58 11.58 -0.67 3.30
C GLN A 58 12.57 0.41 3.70
N LYS A 59 12.25 1.22 4.71
CA LYS A 59 13.18 2.23 5.24
C LYS A 59 14.46 1.59 5.77
N GLU A 60 14.34 0.55 6.60
CA GLU A 60 15.51 -0.15 7.15
C GLU A 60 16.39 -0.75 6.05
N GLN A 61 15.79 -1.34 5.02
CA GLN A 61 16.52 -1.89 3.86
C GLN A 61 17.24 -0.80 3.06
N MET A 62 16.59 0.34 2.86
CA MET A 62 17.17 1.45 2.12
C MET A 62 18.36 2.07 2.87
N ASP A 63 18.23 2.22 4.19
CA ASP A 63 19.32 2.69 5.05
C ASP A 63 20.52 1.72 5.03
N LYS A 64 20.27 0.40 5.02
CA LYS A 64 21.32 -0.63 4.87
C LYS A 64 22.03 -0.52 3.52
N LEU A 65 21.27 -0.44 2.42
CA LEU A 65 21.82 -0.33 1.08
C LEU A 65 22.71 0.91 0.93
N LEU A 66 22.28 2.06 1.45
CA LEU A 66 23.09 3.29 1.46
C LEU A 66 24.38 3.12 2.27
N GLY A 67 24.30 2.48 3.43
CA GLY A 67 25.48 2.18 4.25
C GLY A 67 26.48 1.24 3.58
N ASP A 68 26.00 0.23 2.85
CA ASP A 68 26.86 -0.72 2.14
C ASP A 68 27.51 -0.09 0.89
N LEU A 69 26.80 0.81 0.21
CA LEU A 69 27.36 1.61 -0.88
C LEU A 69 28.47 2.53 -0.38
N ASP A 70 28.28 3.23 0.75
CA ASP A 70 29.31 4.10 1.33
C ASP A 70 30.57 3.32 1.75
N LYS A 71 30.41 2.09 2.24
CA LYS A 71 31.56 1.21 2.56
C LYS A 71 32.27 0.69 1.32
N THR A 72 31.55 0.45 0.24
CA THR A 72 32.11 -0.12 -1.00
C THR A 72 32.84 0.94 -1.83
N LEU A 73 32.45 2.21 -1.70
CA LEU A 73 33.04 3.35 -2.41
C LEU A 73 34.22 3.99 -1.65
N LYS A 74 34.56 3.50 -0.45
CA LYS A 74 35.72 3.90 0.36
C LYS A 74 36.81 2.84 0.30
#